data_AF-A0A352XU06-F1
#
_entry.id   AF-A0A352XU06-F1
#
_cell.length_a   1.000
_cell.length_b   1.000
_cell.length_c   1.000
_cell.angle_alpha   90.00
_cell.angle_beta   90.00
_cell.angle_gamma   90.00
#
_symmetry.space_group_name_H-M   'P 1'
#
loop_
_entity.id
_entity.type
_entity.pdbx_description
1 polymer ?
#
loop_
_entity_poly.entity_id
_entity_poly.type
_entity_poly.pdbx_seq_one_letter_code
_entity_poly.pdbx_strand_id
1 'polypeptide(L)'
;MKLRSIYPIVLVPLLSVLIIAIVLWNVMASFTHATPVPGRVLLPSTIAKYTSSSKVVAQTTANQPISLAIGLNLRNQADLTSYLTQISTPQSPLYHHYLNAATFAALYAPLPSSEAVITDYLRSQGFTITATYPNHLIVDARGTIGQAENIFQVQINNYQGQSGQYFFANAAAPSLPVSVASFVSSVAGLDNLVQYHRKAPTNGKAHPALT
;
A
#
# COMPACT_ATOMS: atom_id res chain seq x y z
N MET A 1 70.74 -9.62 -48.93
CA MET A 1 69.37 -9.03 -48.98
C MET A 1 68.57 -9.60 -47.81
N LYS A 2 68.55 -8.93 -46.65
CA LYS A 2 67.80 -9.37 -45.45
C LYS A 2 66.63 -8.40 -45.26
N LEU A 3 65.40 -8.87 -45.49
CA LEU A 3 64.17 -8.12 -45.18
C LEU A 3 64.10 -7.89 -43.66
N ARG A 4 64.06 -6.63 -43.22
CA ARG A 4 63.81 -6.28 -41.83
C ARG A 4 62.30 -6.38 -41.55
N SER A 5 61.95 -7.13 -40.52
CA SER A 5 60.60 -7.38 -40.01
C SER A 5 59.93 -6.08 -39.57
N ILE A 6 58.85 -5.69 -40.26
CA ILE A 6 58.01 -4.50 -39.98
C ILE A 6 56.84 -4.87 -39.02
N TYR A 7 56.77 -6.11 -38.55
CA TYR A 7 55.66 -6.64 -37.75
C TYR A 7 55.44 -6.02 -36.35
N PRO A 8 56.41 -5.44 -35.60
CA PRO A 8 56.13 -5.01 -34.22
C PRO A 8 55.46 -3.63 -34.11
N ILE A 9 55.49 -2.80 -35.17
CA ILE A 9 55.00 -1.41 -35.10
C ILE A 9 53.48 -1.33 -35.33
N VAL A 10 52.90 -2.27 -36.08
CA VAL A 10 51.46 -2.29 -36.39
C VAL A 10 50.66 -3.19 -35.43
N LEU A 11 51.31 -4.20 -34.82
CA LEU A 11 50.64 -5.18 -33.96
C LEU A 11 50.23 -4.60 -32.59
N VAL A 12 51.05 -3.72 -32.02
CA VAL A 12 50.82 -3.10 -30.70
C VAL A 12 49.59 -2.17 -30.65
N PRO A 13 49.36 -1.25 -31.62
CA PRO A 13 48.14 -0.44 -31.60
C PRO A 13 46.89 -1.28 -31.90
N LEU A 14 47.00 -2.34 -32.72
CA LEU A 14 45.87 -3.22 -33.04
C LEU A 14 45.41 -4.05 -31.82
N LEU A 15 46.36 -4.53 -31.01
CA LEU A 15 46.05 -5.22 -29.75
C LEU A 15 45.45 -4.27 -28.70
N SER A 16 45.89 -3.00 -28.70
CA SER A 16 45.42 -1.98 -27.76
C SER A 16 43.96 -1.59 -28.01
N VAL A 17 43.55 -1.46 -29.28
CA VAL A 17 42.15 -1.20 -29.67
C VAL A 17 41.25 -2.39 -29.30
N LEU A 18 41.74 -3.62 -29.44
CA LEU A 18 40.99 -4.83 -29.11
C LEU A 18 40.70 -4.95 -27.60
N ILE A 19 41.66 -4.59 -26.75
CA ILE A 19 41.50 -4.64 -25.28
C ILE A 19 40.52 -3.55 -24.79
N ILE A 20 40.58 -2.33 -25.36
CA ILE A 20 39.66 -1.24 -25.01
C ILE A 20 38.21 -1.59 -25.39
N ALA A 21 38.00 -2.26 -26.53
CA ALA A 21 36.68 -2.72 -26.96
C ALA A 21 36.08 -3.79 -26.02
N ILE A 22 36.90 -4.68 -25.46
CA ILE A 22 36.45 -5.73 -24.53
C ILE A 22 36.10 -5.14 -23.14
N VAL A 23 36.84 -4.14 -22.68
CA VAL A 23 36.56 -3.45 -21.41
C VAL A 23 35.26 -2.63 -21.50
N LEU A 24 35.00 -1.97 -22.63
CA LEU A 24 33.75 -1.23 -22.85
C LEU A 24 32.52 -2.14 -22.95
N TRP A 25 32.67 -3.38 -23.43
CA TRP A 25 31.58 -4.35 -23.47
C TRP A 25 31.14 -4.83 -22.07
N ASN A 26 32.07 -4.89 -21.11
CA ASN A 26 31.80 -5.37 -19.76
C ASN A 26 31.19 -4.30 -18.84
N VAL A 27 31.38 -3.01 -19.12
CA VAL A 27 30.82 -1.91 -18.30
C VAL A 27 29.33 -1.64 -18.59
N MET A 28 28.81 -2.04 -19.76
CA MET A 28 27.40 -1.82 -20.11
C MET A 28 26.45 -2.95 -19.65
N ALA A 29 26.97 -4.08 -19.14
CA ALA A 29 26.17 -5.20 -18.65
C ALA A 29 25.60 -4.99 -17.22
N SER A 30 25.91 -3.89 -16.56
CA SER A 30 25.42 -3.60 -15.19
C SER A 30 24.17 -2.72 -15.13
N PHE A 31 23.55 -2.37 -16.26
CA PHE A 31 22.16 -1.93 -16.22
C PHE A 31 21.29 -3.17 -16.09
N THR A 32 21.07 -3.59 -14.84
CA THR A 32 19.91 -4.40 -14.50
C THR A 32 18.70 -3.78 -15.19
N HIS A 33 18.14 -4.49 -16.17
CA HIS A 33 16.83 -4.15 -16.69
C HIS A 33 15.90 -4.14 -15.49
N ALA A 34 15.45 -2.96 -15.07
CA ALA A 34 14.25 -2.87 -14.26
C ALA A 34 13.19 -3.57 -15.11
N THR A 35 12.76 -4.76 -14.68
CA THR A 35 11.59 -5.41 -15.26
C THR A 35 10.51 -4.35 -15.29
N PRO A 36 9.95 -3.99 -16.46
CA PRO A 36 8.74 -3.20 -16.50
C PRO A 36 7.77 -3.95 -15.57
N VAL A 37 7.26 -3.33 -14.52
CA VAL A 37 6.18 -3.91 -13.70
C VAL A 37 4.90 -3.44 -14.37
N PRO A 38 4.32 -4.17 -15.35
CA PRO A 38 3.19 -3.68 -16.10
C PRO A 38 1.95 -4.27 -15.40
N GLY A 39 1.37 -3.48 -14.50
CA GLY A 39 0.11 -3.85 -13.87
C GLY A 39 -0.09 -3.11 -12.56
N ARG A 40 -0.91 -2.07 -12.60
CA ARG A 40 -1.51 -1.49 -11.40
C ARG A 40 -2.91 -2.07 -11.24
N VAL A 41 -3.31 -2.34 -10.01
CA VAL A 41 -4.64 -2.84 -9.67
C VAL A 41 -5.40 -1.72 -8.99
N LEU A 42 -6.64 -1.47 -9.44
CA LEU A 42 -7.56 -0.55 -8.78
C LEU A 42 -8.05 -1.18 -7.47
N LEU A 43 -8.00 -0.39 -6.40
CA LEU A 43 -8.50 -0.75 -5.10
C LEU A 43 -9.96 -0.27 -4.96
N PRO A 44 -10.83 -1.03 -4.26
CA PRO A 44 -12.21 -0.60 -4.02
C PRO A 44 -12.27 0.75 -3.31
N SER A 45 -13.16 1.62 -3.78
CA SER A 45 -13.39 2.95 -3.19
C SER A 45 -14.87 3.31 -3.25
N THR A 46 -15.42 3.78 -2.13
CA THR A 46 -16.83 4.17 -1.99
C THR A 46 -17.02 5.69 -2.03
N ILE A 47 -15.95 6.46 -1.85
CA ILE A 47 -16.00 7.93 -1.71
C ILE A 47 -16.42 8.63 -3.02
N ALA A 48 -16.19 7.98 -4.17
CA ALA A 48 -16.53 8.51 -5.50
C ALA A 48 -18.00 8.95 -5.60
N LYS A 49 -18.92 8.20 -4.97
CA LYS A 49 -20.36 8.52 -4.91
C LYS A 49 -20.66 9.80 -4.14
N TYR A 50 -19.86 10.11 -3.11
CA TYR A 50 -20.00 11.34 -2.33
C TYR A 50 -19.34 12.53 -3.02
N THR A 51 -18.20 12.31 -3.67
CA THR A 51 -17.53 13.38 -4.43
C THR A 51 -18.33 13.80 -5.66
N SER A 52 -19.08 12.89 -6.30
CA SER A 52 -19.90 13.23 -7.47
C SER A 52 -21.06 14.18 -7.16
N SER A 53 -21.47 14.26 -5.90
CA SER A 53 -22.55 15.14 -5.43
C SER A 53 -22.05 16.35 -4.64
N SER A 54 -20.72 16.55 -4.61
CA SER A 54 -20.03 17.61 -3.88
C SER A 54 -19.37 18.61 -4.84
N LYS A 55 -19.18 19.86 -4.38
CA LYS A 55 -18.51 20.90 -5.17
C LYS A 55 -17.01 20.86 -4.93
N VAL A 56 -16.20 20.76 -5.98
CA VAL A 56 -14.74 20.95 -5.89
C VAL A 56 -14.44 22.41 -5.56
N VAL A 57 -13.64 22.63 -4.51
CA VAL A 57 -13.22 23.97 -4.07
C VAL A 57 -11.84 24.30 -4.62
N ALA A 58 -10.87 23.42 -4.37
CA ALA A 58 -9.48 23.57 -4.80
C ALA A 58 -8.74 22.24 -4.68
N GLN A 59 -7.56 22.11 -5.30
CA GLN A 59 -6.66 21.01 -5.01
C GLN A 59 -6.12 21.12 -3.58
N THR A 60 -5.95 19.99 -2.89
CA THR A 60 -5.37 19.95 -1.55
C THR A 60 -3.86 20.23 -1.60
N THR A 61 -3.29 20.80 -0.54
CA THR A 61 -1.87 21.13 -0.50
C THR A 61 -1.00 19.87 -0.41
N ALA A 62 -0.08 19.69 -1.36
CA ALA A 62 0.77 18.51 -1.45
C ALA A 62 1.59 18.21 -0.18
N ASN A 63 2.02 19.24 0.56
CA ASN A 63 2.81 19.09 1.79
C ASN A 63 1.95 18.88 3.05
N GLN A 64 0.62 18.89 2.94
CA GLN A 64 -0.25 18.64 4.07
C GLN A 64 -0.02 17.20 4.58
N PRO A 65 0.16 16.99 5.90
CA PRO A 65 0.30 15.66 6.45
C PRO A 65 -0.98 14.83 6.28
N ILE A 66 -0.80 13.56 5.95
CA ILE A 66 -1.87 12.56 5.87
C ILE A 66 -1.51 11.34 6.72
N SER A 67 -2.51 10.75 7.36
CA SER A 67 -2.38 9.47 8.07
C SER A 67 -3.20 8.43 7.32
N LEU A 68 -2.59 7.30 7.03
CA LEU A 68 -3.16 6.21 6.26
C LEU A 68 -3.22 4.97 7.13
N ALA A 69 -4.32 4.22 6.99
CA ALA A 69 -4.42 2.86 7.50
C ALA A 69 -4.60 1.91 6.32
N ILE A 70 -3.62 1.04 6.11
CA ILE A 70 -3.62 0.06 5.03
C ILE A 70 -4.13 -1.26 5.58
N GLY A 71 -5.29 -1.69 5.12
CA GLY A 71 -5.86 -2.98 5.46
C GLY A 71 -5.24 -4.08 4.60
N LEU A 72 -4.93 -5.22 5.22
CA LEU A 72 -4.32 -6.36 4.54
C LEU A 72 -5.36 -7.44 4.22
N ASN A 73 -5.10 -8.21 3.17
CA ASN A 73 -5.96 -9.32 2.75
C ASN A 73 -5.85 -10.49 3.74
N LEU A 74 -7.00 -10.96 4.23
CA LEU A 74 -7.08 -12.21 4.97
C LEU A 74 -6.66 -13.38 4.09
N ARG A 75 -6.02 -14.37 4.71
CA ARG A 75 -5.76 -15.67 4.10
C ARG A 75 -7.00 -16.55 4.17
N ASN A 76 -7.09 -17.51 3.26
CA ASN A 76 -8.10 -18.56 3.27
C ASN A 76 -9.54 -18.00 3.41
N GLN A 77 -9.86 -16.94 2.66
CA GLN A 77 -11.14 -16.23 2.80
C GLN A 77 -12.35 -17.15 2.54
N ALA A 78 -12.25 -18.05 1.56
CA ALA A 78 -13.31 -19.03 1.30
C ALA A 78 -13.57 -19.94 2.51
N ASP A 79 -12.50 -20.43 3.15
CA ASP A 79 -12.60 -21.26 4.35
C ASP A 79 -13.15 -20.46 5.53
N LEU A 80 -12.74 -19.20 5.70
CA LEU A 80 -13.30 -18.31 6.72
C LEU A 80 -14.80 -18.09 6.49
N THR A 81 -15.24 -17.81 5.26
CA THR A 81 -16.66 -17.65 4.93
C THR A 81 -17.46 -18.92 5.21
N SER A 82 -16.92 -20.08 4.87
CA SER A 82 -17.54 -21.38 5.19
C SER A 82 -17.65 -21.58 6.71
N TYR A 83 -16.58 -21.29 7.45
CA TYR A 83 -16.58 -21.39 8.90
C TYR A 83 -17.57 -20.42 9.56
N LEU A 84 -17.62 -19.15 9.13
CA LEU A 84 -18.60 -18.15 9.59
C LEU A 84 -20.05 -18.59 9.32
N THR A 85 -20.29 -19.26 8.19
CA THR A 85 -21.59 -19.85 7.87
C THR A 85 -21.93 -21.00 8.84
N GLN A 86 -20.97 -21.88 9.10
CA GLN A 86 -21.16 -23.01 10.01
C GLN A 86 -21.39 -22.58 11.46
N ILE A 87 -20.71 -21.55 11.96
CA ILE A 87 -20.92 -21.10 13.35
C ILE A 87 -22.22 -20.32 13.57
N SER A 88 -22.84 -19.85 12.48
CA SER A 88 -24.11 -19.09 12.50
C SER A 88 -25.33 -19.94 12.15
N THR A 89 -25.14 -21.17 11.68
CA THR A 89 -26.22 -22.09 11.28
C THR A 89 -26.61 -23.01 12.44
N PRO A 90 -27.85 -22.97 12.97
CA PRO A 90 -28.25 -23.76 14.14
C PRO A 90 -28.07 -25.28 14.02
N GLN A 91 -28.21 -25.83 12.81
CA GLN A 91 -28.07 -27.27 12.52
C GLN A 91 -26.62 -27.72 12.36
N SER A 92 -25.67 -26.79 12.35
CA SER A 92 -24.26 -27.09 12.19
C SER A 92 -23.65 -27.64 13.48
N PRO A 93 -22.77 -28.64 13.42
CA PRO A 93 -22.02 -29.09 14.59
C PRO A 93 -21.07 -28.02 15.15
N LEU A 94 -20.81 -26.94 14.40
CA LEU A 94 -19.98 -25.81 14.82
C LEU A 94 -20.80 -24.60 15.28
N TYR A 95 -22.12 -24.71 15.41
CA TYR A 95 -22.96 -23.59 15.86
C TYR A 95 -22.47 -23.01 17.20
N HIS A 96 -22.27 -21.69 17.26
CA HIS A 96 -21.72 -20.97 18.42
C HIS A 96 -20.29 -21.37 18.87
N HIS A 97 -19.56 -22.17 18.07
CA HIS A 97 -18.15 -22.49 18.35
C HIS A 97 -17.24 -21.44 17.72
N TYR A 98 -17.06 -20.29 18.38
CA TYR A 98 -16.23 -19.18 17.90
C TYR A 98 -14.72 -19.41 18.10
N LEU A 99 -13.89 -18.84 17.21
CA LEU A 99 -12.44 -18.82 17.40
C LEU A 99 -12.03 -17.74 18.40
N ASN A 100 -10.99 -18.04 19.18
CA ASN A 100 -10.25 -16.99 19.87
C ASN A 100 -9.32 -16.25 18.89
N ALA A 101 -8.81 -15.09 19.31
CA ALA A 101 -7.99 -14.23 18.47
C ALA A 101 -6.70 -14.89 17.96
N ALA A 102 -6.04 -15.73 18.77
CA ALA A 102 -4.80 -16.40 18.38
C ALA A 102 -5.05 -17.46 17.29
N THR A 103 -6.12 -18.25 17.42
CA THR A 103 -6.50 -19.22 16.39
C THR A 103 -6.93 -18.53 15.10
N PHE A 104 -7.70 -17.45 15.20
CA PHE A 104 -8.03 -16.63 14.03
C PHE A 104 -6.78 -16.10 13.33
N ALA A 105 -5.82 -15.56 14.09
CA ALA A 105 -4.59 -15.04 13.52
C ALA A 105 -3.77 -16.13 12.82
N ALA A 106 -3.63 -17.30 13.45
CA ALA A 106 -2.91 -18.42 12.87
C ALA A 106 -3.52 -18.92 11.56
N LEU A 107 -4.85 -18.95 11.46
CA LEU A 107 -5.55 -19.53 10.31
C LEU A 107 -5.82 -18.54 9.17
N TYR A 108 -6.18 -17.30 9.51
CA TYR A 108 -6.79 -16.35 8.57
C TYR A 108 -6.11 -14.99 8.51
N ALA A 109 -5.37 -14.56 9.54
CA ALA A 109 -4.67 -13.27 9.47
C ALA A 109 -3.54 -13.29 8.43
N PRO A 110 -3.18 -12.12 7.86
CA PRO A 110 -2.01 -11.96 7.00
C PRO A 110 -0.73 -12.51 7.63
N LEU A 111 0.18 -12.97 6.79
CA LEU A 111 1.50 -13.39 7.26
C LEU A 111 2.39 -12.16 7.52
N PRO A 112 3.35 -12.25 8.46
CA PRO A 112 4.35 -11.21 8.65
C PRO A 112 5.10 -10.84 7.35
N SER A 113 5.30 -11.81 6.46
CA SER A 113 5.93 -11.57 5.14
C SER A 113 5.07 -10.70 4.22
N SER A 114 3.74 -10.81 4.28
CA SER A 114 2.83 -9.96 3.52
C SER A 114 2.82 -8.52 4.05
N GLU A 115 2.89 -8.36 5.37
CA GLU A 115 3.07 -7.05 6.01
C GLU A 115 4.41 -6.41 5.67
N ALA A 116 5.49 -7.21 5.63
CA ALA A 116 6.82 -6.73 5.23
C ALA A 116 6.80 -6.12 3.82
N VAL A 117 6.18 -6.79 2.84
CA VAL A 117 6.05 -6.26 1.46
C VAL A 117 5.40 -4.87 1.44
N ILE A 118 4.33 -4.67 2.21
CA ILE A 118 3.62 -3.39 2.26
C ILE A 118 4.47 -2.34 2.99
N THR A 119 5.02 -2.67 4.15
CA THR A 119 5.82 -1.72 4.95
C THR A 119 7.08 -1.28 4.22
N ASP A 120 7.77 -2.18 3.52
CA ASP A 120 8.96 -1.86 2.74
C ASP A 120 8.61 -1.02 1.50
N TYR A 121 7.50 -1.33 0.83
CA TYR A 121 6.99 -0.49 -0.25
C TYR A 121 6.70 0.93 0.25
N LEU A 122 5.91 1.09 1.32
CA LEU A 122 5.58 2.41 1.88
C LEU A 122 6.83 3.20 2.29
N ARG A 123 7.79 2.55 2.96
CA ARG A 123 9.08 3.18 3.31
C ARG A 123 9.85 3.61 2.08
N SER A 124 9.91 2.80 1.03
CA SER A 124 10.57 3.14 -0.24
C SER A 124 9.95 4.38 -0.92
N GLN A 125 8.68 4.64 -0.64
CA GLN A 125 7.94 5.81 -1.13
C GLN A 125 8.01 7.02 -0.18
N GLY A 126 8.80 6.92 0.89
CA GLY A 126 9.03 8.01 1.85
C GLY A 126 7.97 8.15 2.94
N PHE A 127 7.11 7.14 3.15
CA PHE A 127 6.19 7.10 4.28
C PHE A 127 6.89 6.59 5.54
N THR A 128 6.44 7.08 6.69
CA THR A 128 6.83 6.57 8.01
C THR A 128 5.77 5.59 8.50
N ILE A 129 6.15 4.36 8.85
CA ILE A 129 5.25 3.42 9.51
C ILE A 129 5.09 3.84 10.97
N THR A 130 3.86 4.11 11.39
CA THR A 130 3.55 4.60 12.74
C THR A 130 3.09 3.49 13.67
N ALA A 131 2.44 2.45 13.15
CA ALA A 131 2.06 1.28 13.93
C ALA A 131 1.88 0.03 13.03
N THR A 132 2.15 -1.11 13.63
CA THR A 132 1.75 -2.45 13.16
C THR A 132 1.10 -3.18 14.32
N TYR A 133 0.34 -4.24 14.03
CA TYR A 133 -0.47 -4.93 15.04
C TYR A 133 -0.15 -6.43 15.04
N PRO A 134 -0.27 -7.14 16.18
CA PRO A 134 0.04 -8.58 16.27
C PRO A 134 -0.77 -9.47 15.33
N ASN A 135 -1.93 -9.01 14.86
CA ASN A 135 -2.76 -9.73 13.89
C ASN A 135 -2.44 -9.35 12.44
N HIS A 136 -1.48 -8.46 12.19
CA HIS A 136 -1.02 -8.03 10.86
C HIS A 136 -2.14 -7.53 9.93
N LEU A 137 -3.30 -7.15 10.45
CA LEU A 137 -4.45 -6.75 9.63
C LEU A 137 -4.35 -5.32 9.10
N ILE A 138 -3.59 -4.48 9.80
CA ILE A 138 -3.50 -3.06 9.54
C ILE A 138 -2.04 -2.62 9.64
N VAL A 139 -1.61 -1.79 8.69
CA VAL A 139 -0.39 -1.01 8.78
C VAL A 139 -0.77 0.45 8.79
N ASP A 140 -0.42 1.16 9.88
CA ASP A 140 -0.61 2.60 9.96
C ASP A 140 0.66 3.31 9.46
N ALA A 141 0.47 4.30 8.60
CA ALA A 141 1.55 5.07 8.03
C ALA A 141 1.23 6.56 7.97
N ARG A 142 2.27 7.39 7.98
CA ARG A 142 2.19 8.84 7.86
C ARG A 142 3.06 9.33 6.71
N GLY A 143 2.55 10.29 5.97
CA GLY A 143 3.25 10.95 4.87
C GLY A 143 2.60 12.28 4.53
N THR A 144 2.73 12.70 3.27
CA THR A 144 2.07 13.91 2.74
C THR A 144 1.04 13.57 1.68
N ILE A 145 0.13 14.51 1.40
CA ILE A 145 -0.86 14.39 0.32
C ILE A 145 -0.17 14.10 -1.02
N GLY A 146 0.92 14.80 -1.36
CA GLY A 146 1.64 14.59 -2.62
C GLY A 146 2.26 13.19 -2.72
N GLN A 147 2.77 12.64 -1.61
CA GLN A 147 3.23 11.25 -1.57
C GLN A 147 2.07 10.28 -1.81
N ALA A 148 0.91 10.51 -1.17
CA ALA A 148 -0.28 9.68 -1.33
C ALA A 148 -0.82 9.71 -2.76
N GLU A 149 -0.96 10.91 -3.34
CA GLU A 149 -1.35 11.11 -4.75
C GLU A 149 -0.43 10.33 -5.69
N ASN A 150 0.88 10.39 -5.46
CA ASN A 150 1.87 9.67 -6.27
C ASN A 150 1.74 8.14 -6.15
N ILE A 151 1.70 7.59 -4.93
CA ILE A 151 1.70 6.13 -4.77
C ILE A 151 0.37 5.49 -5.17
N PHE A 152 -0.74 6.21 -4.99
CA PHE A 152 -2.08 5.72 -5.30
C PHE A 152 -2.55 6.12 -6.71
N GLN A 153 -1.83 7.00 -7.39
CA GLN A 153 -2.20 7.56 -8.70
C GLN A 153 -3.61 8.16 -8.69
N VAL A 154 -3.84 9.01 -7.70
CA VAL A 154 -5.09 9.77 -7.53
C VAL A 154 -4.76 11.23 -7.33
N GLN A 155 -5.77 12.09 -7.48
CA GLN A 155 -5.70 13.48 -7.05
C GLN A 155 -6.63 13.66 -5.85
N ILE A 156 -6.14 14.36 -4.83
CA ILE A 156 -6.91 14.71 -3.64
C ILE A 156 -7.28 16.19 -3.73
N ASN A 157 -8.58 16.44 -3.72
CA ASN A 157 -9.14 17.79 -3.77
C ASN A 157 -9.90 18.09 -2.49
N ASN A 158 -10.00 19.38 -2.18
CA ASN A 158 -10.92 19.91 -1.17
C ASN A 158 -12.31 20.07 -1.80
N TYR A 159 -13.33 19.59 -1.11
CA TYR A 159 -14.73 19.60 -1.48
C TYR A 159 -15.57 20.34 -0.45
N GLN A 160 -16.68 20.90 -0.93
CA GLN A 160 -17.80 21.32 -0.12
C GLN A 160 -18.96 20.34 -0.37
N GLY A 161 -19.36 19.62 0.67
CA GLY A 161 -20.46 18.65 0.62
C GLY A 161 -21.84 19.31 0.64
N GLN A 162 -22.88 18.52 0.39
CA GLN A 162 -24.27 19.01 0.30
C GLN A 162 -24.78 19.64 1.61
N SER A 163 -24.31 19.17 2.77
CA SER A 163 -24.62 19.77 4.07
C SER A 163 -23.70 20.94 4.43
N GLY A 164 -22.88 21.44 3.49
CA GLY A 164 -21.99 22.59 3.67
C GLY A 164 -20.64 22.28 4.34
N GLN A 165 -20.40 21.03 4.72
CA GLN A 165 -19.16 20.57 5.32
C GLN A 165 -17.99 20.60 4.32
N TYR A 166 -16.80 20.96 4.80
CA TYR A 166 -15.57 20.90 4.02
C TYR A 166 -14.80 19.63 4.35
N PHE A 167 -14.32 18.95 3.32
CA PHE A 167 -13.53 17.74 3.43
C PHE A 167 -12.56 17.63 2.25
N PHE A 168 -11.49 16.85 2.38
CA PHE A 168 -10.69 16.40 1.24
C PHE A 168 -11.04 14.97 0.89
N ALA A 169 -10.90 14.60 -0.38
CA ALA A 169 -11.08 13.24 -0.86
C ALA A 169 -10.40 13.03 -2.22
N ASN A 170 -10.11 11.77 -2.55
CA ASN A 170 -9.85 11.33 -3.92
C ASN A 170 -11.16 10.97 -4.63
N ALA A 171 -11.42 11.50 -5.82
CA ALA A 171 -12.63 11.14 -6.59
C ALA A 171 -12.47 9.80 -7.33
N ALA A 172 -11.27 9.50 -7.81
CA ALA A 172 -10.95 8.28 -8.54
C ALA A 172 -10.58 7.14 -7.59
N ALA A 173 -10.84 5.90 -8.02
CA ALA A 173 -10.38 4.72 -7.29
C ALA A 173 -8.84 4.71 -7.23
N PRO A 174 -8.24 4.55 -6.03
CA PRO A 174 -6.80 4.46 -5.91
C PRO A 174 -6.29 3.17 -6.52
N SER A 175 -5.03 3.15 -6.93
CA SER A 175 -4.38 1.96 -7.48
C SER A 175 -3.05 1.71 -6.82
N LEU A 176 -2.54 0.48 -6.86
CA LEU A 176 -1.19 0.13 -6.44
C LEU A 176 -0.53 -0.81 -7.45
N PRO A 177 0.81 -0.88 -7.51
CA PRO A 177 1.49 -1.94 -8.24
C PRO A 177 0.98 -3.32 -7.82
N VAL A 178 0.80 -4.24 -8.76
CA VAL A 178 0.25 -5.59 -8.52
C VAL A 178 0.98 -6.36 -7.41
N SER A 179 2.30 -6.16 -7.30
CA SER A 179 3.16 -6.76 -6.26
C SER A 179 2.79 -6.35 -4.84
N VAL A 180 2.12 -5.21 -4.67
CA VAL A 180 1.66 -4.70 -3.37
C VAL A 180 0.15 -4.86 -3.25
N ALA A 181 -0.60 -4.55 -4.30
CA ALA A 181 -2.06 -4.58 -4.32
C ALA A 181 -2.64 -5.95 -3.97
N SER A 182 -1.95 -7.04 -4.33
CA SER A 182 -2.36 -8.41 -3.99
C SER A 182 -2.44 -8.68 -2.48
N PHE A 183 -1.77 -7.88 -1.65
CA PHE A 183 -1.80 -7.98 -0.20
C PHE A 183 -2.71 -6.96 0.48
N VAL A 184 -3.28 -6.01 -0.27
CA VAL A 184 -4.08 -4.90 0.27
C VAL A 184 -5.57 -5.19 0.09
N SER A 185 -6.33 -5.10 1.18
CA SER A 185 -7.79 -5.19 1.18
C SER A 185 -8.45 -3.81 1.15
N SER A 186 -7.85 -2.80 1.79
CA SER A 186 -8.39 -1.45 1.86
C SER A 186 -7.32 -0.40 2.13
N VAL A 187 -7.65 0.85 1.81
CA VAL A 187 -6.83 2.03 2.14
C VAL A 187 -7.76 3.08 2.73
N ALA A 188 -7.54 3.44 3.98
CA ALA A 188 -8.26 4.52 4.66
C ALA A 188 -7.36 5.75 4.83
N GLY A 189 -7.99 6.92 4.97
CA GLY A 189 -7.31 8.20 5.19
C GLY A 189 -7.09 9.06 3.94
N LEU A 190 -7.43 8.55 2.74
CA LEU A 190 -7.43 9.34 1.49
C LEU A 190 -8.59 10.36 1.41
N ASP A 191 -9.50 10.30 2.37
CA ASP A 191 -10.52 11.29 2.63
C ASP A 191 -10.66 11.55 4.13
N ASN A 192 -11.33 12.65 4.49
CA ASN A 192 -11.72 12.95 5.87
C ASN A 192 -13.21 13.31 6.01
N LEU A 193 -14.05 12.77 5.12
CA LEU A 193 -15.48 13.08 5.10
C LEU A 193 -16.18 12.62 6.37
N VAL A 194 -15.83 11.42 6.86
CA VAL A 194 -16.38 10.86 8.09
C VAL A 194 -15.46 11.21 9.26
N GLN A 195 -15.84 12.21 10.04
CA GLN A 195 -15.17 12.52 11.30
C GLN A 195 -15.93 11.89 12.47
N TYR A 196 -15.36 10.83 13.04
CA TYR A 196 -15.85 10.29 14.30
C TYR A 196 -15.54 11.25 15.44
N HIS A 197 -16.59 11.90 15.94
CA HIS A 197 -16.49 12.68 17.17
C HIS A 197 -16.64 11.70 18.33
N ARG A 198 -15.64 11.62 19.22
CA ARG A 198 -15.91 11.08 20.55
C ARG A 198 -16.92 12.01 21.20
N LYS A 199 -18.12 11.51 21.51
CA LYS A 199 -18.93 12.17 22.53
C LYS A 199 -18.07 12.21 23.79
N ALA A 200 -17.79 13.42 24.30
CA ALA A 200 -17.15 13.56 25.60
C ALA A 200 -17.95 12.72 26.60
N PRO A 201 -17.29 11.99 27.52
CA PRO A 201 -18.02 11.32 28.58
C PRO A 201 -18.85 12.40 29.26
N THR A 202 -20.17 12.29 29.17
CA THR A 202 -21.04 13.09 30.02
C THR A 202 -20.62 12.72 31.44
N ASN A 203 -20.35 13.72 32.28
CA ASN A 203 -20.15 13.52 33.72
C ASN A 203 -21.48 13.04 34.34
N GLY A 204 -21.94 11.85 33.95
CA GLY A 204 -23.03 11.15 34.58
C GLY A 204 -22.52 10.72 35.94
N LYS A 205 -23.09 11.31 36.99
CA LYS A 205 -22.90 10.83 38.35
C LYS A 205 -23.10 9.32 38.36
N ALA A 206 -22.11 8.59 38.86
CA ALA A 206 -22.17 7.14 38.98
C ALA A 206 -23.50 6.75 39.66
N HIS A 207 -24.26 5.88 39.01
CA HIS A 207 -25.40 5.23 39.63
C HIS A 207 -24.85 4.37 40.79
N PRO A 208 -25.36 4.50 42.02
CA PRO A 208 -24.88 3.70 43.14
C PRO A 208 -25.13 2.21 42.83
N ALA A 209 -24.09 1.40 43.03
CA ALA A 209 -24.14 -0.04 42.85
C ALA A 209 -25.22 -0.65 43.75
N LEU A 210 -26.08 -1.48 43.17
CA LEU A 210 -27.03 -2.30 43.91
C LEU A 210 -26.23 -3.37 44.67
N THR A 211 -26.30 -3.31 46.00
CA THR A 211 -25.97 -4.41 46.92
C THR A 211 -27.08 -5.47 46.91
#